data_AF-A0A1U9TW52-F1
#
_entry.id   AF-A0A1U9TW52-F1
#
_cell.length_a   1.000
_cell.length_b   1.000
_cell.length_c   1.000
_cell.angle_alpha   90.00
_cell.angle_beta   90.00
_cell.angle_gamma   90.00
#
_symmetry.space_group_name_H-M   'P 1'
#
loop_
_entity.id
_entity.type
_entity.pdbx_description
1 polymer ?
#
loop_
_entity_poly.entity_id
_entity_poly.type
_entity_poly.pdbx_seq_one_letter_code
_entity_poly.pdbx_strand_id
1 'polypeptide(L)'
;MLTKFLHKDVKLMLRIFIPTSKGRISRRRYIFSFIFTNLICILLISFFSNAGAGFFVITSTILLHYLVINMNCQRLRDSGFTYIKTYIFSTLVVYIISFIIMVAEHFDCSGNGSMIFLICYFSTFGMLVLAPTDSPRK
;
A
#
# COMPACT_ATOMS: atom_id res chain seq x y z
N MET A 1 7.25 30.80 -2.83
CA MET A 1 7.25 30.37 -1.40
C MET A 1 6.26 29.21 -1.18
N LEU A 2 5.03 29.31 -1.68
CA LEU A 2 4.00 28.25 -1.65
C LEU A 2 4.46 26.91 -2.27
N THR A 3 5.11 26.95 -3.44
CA THR A 3 5.63 25.76 -4.15
C THR A 3 6.76 25.05 -3.39
N LYS A 4 7.63 25.79 -2.69
CA LYS A 4 8.67 25.20 -1.84
C LYS A 4 8.09 24.53 -0.59
N PHE A 5 6.98 25.06 -0.07
CA PHE A 5 6.28 24.50 1.09
C PHE A 5 5.55 23.21 0.72
N LEU A 6 4.72 23.26 -0.34
CA LEU A 6 4.02 22.09 -0.89
C LEU A 6 4.99 20.95 -1.26
N HIS A 7 6.12 21.27 -1.89
CA HIS A 7 7.14 20.29 -2.23
C HIS A 7 7.80 19.67 -0.98
N LYS A 8 7.96 20.43 0.11
CA LYS A 8 8.51 19.94 1.38
C LYS A 8 7.52 19.01 2.09
N ASP A 9 6.23 19.34 2.06
CA ASP A 9 5.17 18.54 2.68
C ASP A 9 4.90 17.24 1.91
N VAL A 10 4.82 17.29 0.58
CA VAL A 10 4.72 16.08 -0.26
C VAL A 10 5.93 15.17 -0.04
N LYS A 11 7.14 15.75 0.06
CA LYS A 11 8.35 14.98 0.37
C LYS A 11 8.32 14.36 1.77
N LEU A 12 7.68 15.02 2.75
CA LEU A 12 7.49 14.48 4.10
C LEU A 12 6.47 13.34 4.09
N MET A 13 5.33 13.50 3.43
CA MET A 13 4.29 12.47 3.31
C MET A 13 4.83 11.19 2.65
N LEU A 14 5.56 11.33 1.53
CA LEU A 14 6.17 10.18 0.87
C LEU A 14 7.21 9.48 1.76
N ARG A 15 7.85 10.21 2.67
CA ARG A 15 8.85 9.66 3.60
C ARG A 15 8.24 8.74 4.65
N ILE A 16 6.97 8.92 5.00
CA ILE A 16 6.25 8.07 5.96
C ILE A 16 6.15 6.64 5.43
N PHE A 17 5.92 6.48 4.12
CA PHE A 17 5.83 5.18 3.47
C PHE A 17 7.19 4.54 3.16
N ILE A 18 8.26 5.34 3.18
CA ILE A 18 9.61 4.82 2.91
C ILE A 18 10.09 4.03 4.14
N PRO A 19 10.48 2.77 3.96
CA PRO A 19 10.95 1.96 5.07
C PRO A 19 12.26 2.50 5.65
N THR A 20 12.26 2.70 6.97
CA THR A 20 13.43 3.14 7.74
C THR A 20 14.41 1.99 8.03
N SER A 21 13.91 0.75 8.03
CA SER A 21 14.74 -0.45 8.22
C SER A 21 15.69 -0.66 7.05
N LYS A 22 16.98 -0.90 7.33
CA LYS A 22 17.99 -1.29 6.34
C LYS A 22 17.99 -2.79 6.03
N GLY A 23 17.19 -3.59 6.74
CA GLY A 23 17.10 -5.03 6.53
C GLY A 23 16.51 -5.38 5.17
N ARG A 24 16.99 -6.46 4.55
CA ARG A 24 16.40 -7.04 3.35
C ARG A 24 15.31 -8.03 3.72
N ILE A 25 14.15 -7.93 3.06
CA ILE A 25 13.07 -8.89 3.15
C ILE A 25 13.24 -9.94 2.03
N SER A 26 13.32 -11.20 2.42
CA SER A 26 13.26 -12.31 1.47
C SER A 26 11.85 -12.46 0.90
N ARG A 27 11.74 -12.99 -0.32
CA ARG A 27 10.45 -13.24 -1.01
C ARG A 27 9.45 -13.98 -0.12
N ARG A 28 9.88 -15.04 0.58
CA ARG A 28 9.03 -15.83 1.47
C ARG A 28 8.50 -15.00 2.65
N ARG A 29 9.34 -14.15 3.24
CA ARG A 29 8.94 -13.24 4.31
C ARG A 29 7.96 -12.18 3.80
N TYR A 30 8.18 -11.63 2.61
CA TYR A 30 7.25 -10.69 1.98
C TYR A 30 5.86 -11.31 1.79
N ILE A 31 5.78 -12.50 1.18
CA ILE A 31 4.50 -13.20 0.97
C ILE A 31 3.80 -13.45 2.31
N PHE A 32 4.53 -13.98 3.30
CA PHE A 32 3.98 -14.27 4.61
C PHE A 32 3.46 -13.01 5.30
N SER A 33 4.26 -11.94 5.34
CA SER A 33 3.87 -10.66 5.93
C SER A 33 2.68 -10.05 5.22
N PHE A 34 2.64 -10.09 3.88
CA PHE A 34 1.52 -9.58 3.11
C PHE A 34 0.21 -10.30 3.46
N ILE A 35 0.21 -11.64 3.45
CA ILE A 35 -0.97 -12.44 3.80
C ILE A 35 -1.39 -12.17 5.25
N PHE A 36 -0.43 -12.18 6.17
CA PHE A 36 -0.69 -11.98 7.60
C PHE A 36 -1.25 -10.60 7.90
N THR A 37 -0.71 -9.54 7.30
CA THR A 37 -1.24 -8.17 7.42
C THR A 37 -2.65 -8.08 6.87
N ASN A 38 -2.94 -8.63 5.69
CA ASN A 38 -4.29 -8.63 5.13
C ASN A 38 -5.27 -9.37 6.06
N LEU A 39 -4.89 -10.56 6.54
CA LEU A 39 -5.73 -11.36 7.43
C LEU A 39 -6.08 -10.60 8.72
N ILE A 40 -5.07 -10.05 9.41
CA ILE A 40 -5.29 -9.31 10.67
C ILE A 40 -6.14 -8.06 10.42
N CYS A 41 -5.80 -7.26 9.41
CA CYS A 41 -6.51 -6.01 9.16
C CYS A 41 -7.97 -6.26 8.74
N ILE A 42 -8.24 -7.28 7.92
CA ILE A 42 -9.61 -7.64 7.54
C ILE A 42 -10.41 -8.09 8.77
N LEU A 43 -9.83 -8.90 9.65
CA LEU A 43 -10.47 -9.30 10.90
C LEU A 43 -10.76 -8.08 11.79
N LEU A 44 -9.81 -7.16 11.94
CA LEU A 44 -10.01 -5.91 12.69
C LEU A 44 -11.12 -5.05 12.09
N ILE A 45 -11.09 -4.83 10.77
CA ILE A 45 -12.11 -4.05 10.04
C ILE A 45 -13.49 -4.69 10.24
N SER A 46 -13.61 -6.00 10.06
CA SER A 46 -14.87 -6.73 10.23
C SER A 46 -15.38 -6.64 11.66
N PHE A 47 -14.49 -6.82 12.65
CA PHE A 47 -14.84 -6.75 14.07
C PHE A 47 -15.34 -5.35 14.46
N PHE A 48 -14.59 -4.30 14.10
CA PHE A 48 -14.97 -2.93 14.40
C PHE A 48 -16.20 -2.46 13.62
N SER A 49 -16.38 -2.95 12.39
CA SER A 49 -17.59 -2.68 11.60
C SER A 49 -18.82 -3.25 12.29
N ASN A 50 -18.75 -4.49 12.77
CA ASN A 50 -19.85 -5.12 13.50
C ASN A 50 -20.12 -4.46 14.86
N ALA A 51 -19.09 -3.91 15.50
CA ALA A 51 -19.21 -3.15 16.73
C ALA A 51 -19.73 -1.70 16.54
N GLY A 52 -20.04 -1.28 15.31
CA GLY A 52 -20.48 0.09 15.00
C GLY A 52 -19.39 1.16 15.18
N ALA A 53 -18.13 0.75 15.33
CA ALA A 53 -17.03 1.61 15.71
C ALA A 53 -16.33 2.20 14.48
N GLY A 54 -17.04 3.06 13.74
CA GLY A 54 -16.62 3.58 12.43
C GLY A 54 -15.22 4.23 12.41
N PHE A 55 -14.84 4.93 13.48
CA PHE A 55 -13.49 5.50 13.61
C PHE A 55 -12.39 4.43 13.54
N PHE A 56 -12.58 3.29 14.20
CA PHE A 56 -11.62 2.19 14.20
C PHE A 56 -11.62 1.43 12.86
N VAL A 57 -12.76 1.38 12.16
CA VAL A 57 -12.83 0.85 10.78
C VAL A 57 -11.95 1.69 9.84
N ILE A 58 -12.11 3.02 9.87
CA ILE A 58 -11.31 3.94 9.06
C ILE A 58 -9.83 3.81 9.41
N THR A 59 -9.51 3.81 10.71
CA THR A 59 -8.13 3.69 11.18
C THR A 59 -7.48 2.37 10.75
N SER A 60 -8.20 1.26 10.85
CA SER A 60 -7.72 -0.07 10.44
C SER A 60 -7.53 -0.17 8.92
N THR A 61 -8.39 0.49 8.15
CA THR A 61 -8.28 0.55 6.68
C THR A 61 -7.06 1.36 6.25
N ILE A 62 -6.82 2.51 6.86
CA ILE A 62 -5.62 3.33 6.62
C ILE A 62 -4.37 2.53 7.02
N LEU A 63 -4.41 1.83 8.16
CA LEU A 63 -3.30 1.00 8.62
C LEU A 63 -2.97 -0.12 7.62
N LEU A 64 -3.98 -0.81 7.07
CA LEU A 64 -3.80 -1.83 6.04
C LEU A 64 -3.04 -1.27 4.83
N HIS A 65 -3.52 -0.17 4.26
CA HIS A 65 -2.89 0.43 3.08
C HIS A 65 -1.48 0.93 3.38
N TYR A 66 -1.27 1.55 4.55
CA TYR A 66 0.06 1.98 4.98
C TYR A 66 1.04 0.82 5.05
N LEU A 67 0.68 -0.27 5.75
CA LEU A 67 1.54 -1.44 5.92
C LEU A 67 1.86 -2.09 4.58
N VAL A 68 0.87 -2.21 3.70
CA VAL A 68 1.06 -2.81 2.36
C VAL A 68 2.00 -1.98 1.50
N ILE A 69 1.79 -0.66 1.42
CA ILE A 69 2.68 0.24 0.67
C ILE A 69 4.10 0.16 1.24
N ASN A 70 4.24 0.15 2.57
CA ASN A 70 5.54 0.07 3.23
C ASN A 70 6.28 -1.24 2.88
N MET A 71 5.60 -2.39 3.00
CA MET A 71 6.15 -3.70 2.64
C MET A 71 6.53 -3.76 1.15
N ASN A 72 5.68 -3.21 0.27
CA ASN A 72 5.95 -3.13 -1.16
C ASN A 72 7.19 -2.27 -1.45
N CYS A 73 7.34 -1.14 -0.76
CA CYS A 73 8.52 -0.29 -0.88
C CYS A 73 9.80 -1.00 -0.40
N GLN A 74 9.73 -1.80 0.68
CA GLN A 74 10.87 -2.62 1.12
C GLN A 74 11.26 -3.62 0.04
N ARG A 75 10.27 -4.32 -0.51
CA ARG A 75 10.52 -5.34 -1.54
C ARG A 75 11.06 -4.74 -2.84
N LEU A 76 10.51 -3.61 -3.27
CA LEU A 76 11.00 -2.83 -4.42
C LEU A 76 12.46 -2.42 -4.24
N ARG A 77 12.80 -1.88 -3.07
CA ARG A 77 14.18 -1.51 -2.74
C ARG A 77 15.12 -2.70 -2.81
N ASP A 78 14.71 -3.85 -2.27
CA ASP A 78 15.52 -5.07 -2.24
C ASP A 78 15.64 -5.77 -3.60
N SER A 79 14.82 -5.33 -4.58
CA SER A 79 14.91 -5.72 -5.99
C SER A 79 15.71 -4.72 -6.84
N GLY A 80 16.35 -3.71 -6.22
CA GLY A 80 17.15 -2.71 -6.92
C GLY A 80 16.34 -1.57 -7.55
N PHE A 81 15.03 -1.47 -7.29
CA PHE A 81 14.18 -0.44 -7.88
C PHE A 81 14.48 0.94 -7.28
N THR A 82 14.90 1.89 -8.12
CA THR A 82 15.35 3.22 -7.69
C THR A 82 14.20 4.21 -7.48
N TYR A 83 13.06 4.02 -8.15
CA TYR A 83 11.97 5.01 -8.22
C TYR A 83 10.85 4.80 -7.18
N ILE A 84 11.20 4.47 -5.94
CA ILE A 84 10.24 4.16 -4.85
C ILE A 84 9.22 5.31 -4.63
N LYS A 85 9.66 6.56 -4.71
CA LYS A 85 8.77 7.73 -4.54
C LYS A 85 7.70 7.81 -5.62
N THR A 86 8.06 7.51 -6.87
CA THR A 86 7.12 7.48 -8.00
C THR A 86 6.10 6.36 -7.82
N TYR A 87 6.53 5.20 -7.32
CA TYR A 87 5.62 4.11 -6.96
C TYR A 87 4.60 4.52 -5.90
N ILE A 88 5.06 5.13 -4.79
CA ILE A 88 4.15 5.60 -3.71
C ILE A 88 3.15 6.61 -4.28
N PHE A 89 3.63 7.61 -5.03
CA PHE A 89 2.76 8.62 -5.63
C PHE A 89 1.72 8.00 -6.57
N SER A 90 2.15 7.09 -7.45
CA SER A 90 1.24 6.42 -8.40
C SER A 90 0.20 5.58 -7.68
N THR A 91 0.60 4.87 -6.63
CA THR A 91 -0.33 4.04 -5.81
C THR A 91 -1.36 4.91 -5.11
N LEU A 92 -0.96 6.05 -4.53
CA LEU A 92 -1.88 6.99 -3.90
C LEU A 92 -2.87 7.59 -4.91
N VAL A 93 -2.42 7.95 -6.11
CA VAL A 93 -3.30 8.46 -7.17
C VAL A 93 -4.33 7.41 -7.57
N VAL A 94 -3.92 6.15 -7.78
CA VAL A 94 -4.84 5.06 -8.08
C VAL A 94 -5.87 4.87 -6.97
N TYR A 95 -5.46 4.90 -5.70
CA TYR A 95 -6.36 4.74 -4.58
C TYR A 95 -7.40 5.87 -4.51
N ILE A 96 -6.98 7.12 -4.73
CA ILE A 96 -7.89 8.27 -4.75
C ILE A 96 -8.88 8.16 -5.91
N ILE A 97 -8.43 7.85 -7.13
CA ILE A 97 -9.31 7.70 -8.30
C ILE A 97 -10.31 6.55 -8.07
N SER A 98 -9.82 5.41 -7.59
CA SER A 98 -10.67 4.25 -7.29
C SER A 98 -11.74 4.60 -6.25
N PHE A 99 -11.36 5.34 -5.21
CA PHE A 99 -12.28 5.80 -4.19
C PHE A 99 -13.35 6.77 -4.73
N ILE A 100 -12.96 7.74 -5.56
CA ILE A 100 -13.90 8.67 -6.20
C ILE A 100 -14.93 7.90 -7.05
N ILE A 101 -14.47 6.92 -7.83
CA ILE A 101 -15.34 6.07 -8.65
C ILE A 101 -16.27 5.24 -7.75
N MET A 102 -15.75 4.62 -6.68
CA MET A 102 -16.58 3.88 -5.73
C MET A 102 -17.66 4.75 -5.10
N VAL A 103 -17.36 6.00 -4.75
CA VAL A 103 -18.37 6.95 -4.23
C VAL A 103 -19.43 7.26 -5.30
N ALA A 104 -19.01 7.47 -6.55
CA ALA A 104 -19.92 7.72 -7.66
C ALA A 104 -20.81 6.49 -8.00
N GLU A 105 -20.30 5.28 -7.78
CA GLU A 105 -21.00 4.01 -7.93
C GLU A 105 -21.73 3.58 -6.63
N HIS A 106 -21.95 4.50 -5.68
CA HIS A 106 -22.65 4.24 -4.41
C HIS A 106 -22.09 3.06 -3.60
N PHE A 107 -20.77 2.90 -3.64
CA PHE A 107 -20.00 1.83 -2.99
C PHE A 107 -20.36 0.42 -3.48
N ASP A 108 -20.73 0.27 -4.77
CA ASP A 108 -20.86 -1.05 -5.38
C ASP A 108 -19.52 -1.80 -5.36
N CYS A 109 -19.46 -2.87 -4.57
CA CYS A 109 -18.28 -3.73 -4.46
C CYS A 109 -17.94 -4.44 -5.77
N SER A 110 -18.87 -4.54 -6.72
CA SER A 110 -18.66 -5.07 -8.07
C SER A 110 -18.38 -4.01 -9.13
N GLY A 111 -18.42 -2.73 -8.73
CA GLY A 111 -18.20 -1.58 -9.60
C GLY A 111 -16.76 -1.46 -10.11
N ASN A 112 -16.55 -0.51 -11.03
CA ASN A 112 -15.23 -0.29 -11.61
C ASN A 112 -14.22 0.21 -10.58
N GLY A 113 -14.66 1.01 -9.60
CA GLY A 113 -13.78 1.58 -8.58
C GLY A 113 -13.10 0.49 -7.74
N SER A 114 -13.87 -0.50 -7.27
CA SER A 114 -13.33 -1.63 -6.51
C SER A 114 -12.45 -2.52 -7.40
N MET A 115 -12.86 -2.77 -8.65
CA MET A 115 -12.08 -3.57 -9.60
C MET A 115 -10.71 -2.95 -9.90
N ILE A 116 -10.65 -1.65 -10.20
CA ILE A 116 -9.38 -0.94 -10.45
C ILE A 116 -8.46 -1.04 -9.22
N PHE A 117 -9.01 -0.79 -8.03
CA PHE A 117 -8.27 -0.90 -6.78
C PHE A 117 -7.67 -2.31 -6.61
N LEU A 118 -8.50 -3.36 -6.73
CA LEU A 118 -8.09 -4.74 -6.54
C LEU A 118 -7.07 -5.19 -7.59
N ILE A 119 -7.26 -4.83 -8.86
CA ILE A 119 -6.32 -5.15 -9.93
C ILE A 119 -4.96 -4.54 -9.61
N CYS A 120 -4.89 -3.23 -9.32
CA CYS A 120 -3.62 -2.58 -9.01
C CYS A 120 -2.96 -3.14 -7.75
N TYR A 121 -3.77 -3.46 -6.73
CA TYR A 121 -3.31 -4.05 -5.48
C TYR A 121 -2.65 -5.42 -5.69
N PHE A 122 -3.34 -6.36 -6.36
CA PHE A 122 -2.86 -7.72 -6.57
C PHE A 122 -1.80 -7.82 -7.67
N SER A 123 -1.87 -7.02 -8.72
CA SER A 123 -0.82 -6.99 -9.74
C SER A 123 0.51 -6.48 -9.17
N THR A 124 0.48 -5.48 -8.29
CA THR A 124 1.68 -5.04 -7.56
C THR A 124 2.25 -6.16 -6.70
N PHE A 125 1.40 -6.85 -5.93
CA PHE A 125 1.83 -8.00 -5.14
C PHE A 125 2.47 -9.10 -6.01
N GLY A 126 1.81 -9.49 -7.10
CA GLY A 126 2.30 -10.52 -8.02
C GLY A 126 3.66 -10.14 -8.64
N MET A 127 3.80 -8.90 -9.11
CA MET A 127 5.08 -8.41 -9.64
C MET A 127 6.20 -8.49 -8.60
N LEU A 128 5.93 -8.13 -7.34
CA LEU A 128 6.92 -8.13 -6.26
C LEU A 128 7.28 -9.53 -5.74
N VAL A 129 6.35 -10.47 -5.85
CA VAL A 129 6.64 -11.90 -5.65
C VAL A 129 7.59 -12.41 -6.72
N LEU A 130 7.39 -12.04 -7.98
CA LEU A 130 8.23 -12.49 -9.10
C LEU A 130 9.57 -11.75 -9.18
N ALA A 131 9.63 -10.53 -8.66
CA ALA A 131 10.81 -9.68 -8.73
C ALA A 131 12.06 -10.42 -8.21
N PRO A 132 13.24 -10.19 -8.82
CA PRO A 132 14.49 -10.74 -8.34
C PRO A 132 14.78 -10.20 -6.94
N THR A 133 15.41 -11.00 -6.09
CA THR A 133 16.10 -10.50 -4.90
C THR A 133 17.52 -10.24 -5.31
N ASP A 134 18.04 -9.02 -5.14
CA ASP A 134 19.46 -8.79 -5.36
C ASP A 134 20.25 -9.71 -4.43
N SER A 135 20.80 -10.78 -5.00
CA SER A 135 21.86 -11.53 -4.34
C SER A 135 22.99 -10.53 -4.12
N PRO A 136 23.58 -10.42 -2.92
CA PRO A 136 24.94 -9.92 -2.88
C PRO A 136 25.72 -10.81 -3.86
N ARG A 137 26.38 -10.19 -4.85
CA ARG A 137 27.35 -10.90 -5.67
C ARG A 137 28.31 -11.59 -4.69
N LYS A 138 28.61 -12.86 -4.99
CA LYS A 138 29.64 -13.67 -4.32
C LYS A 138 30.90 -12.85 -4.07
#